data_AF-A0A5C6B3U6-F1
#
_entry.id   AF-A0A5C6B3U6-F1
#
_cell.length_a   1.000
_cell.length_b   1.000
_cell.length_c   1.000
_cell.angle_alpha   90.00
_cell.angle_beta   90.00
_cell.angle_gamma   90.00
#
_symmetry.space_group_name_H-M   'P 1'
#
loop_
_entity.id
_entity.type
_entity.pdbx_description
1 polymer ?
#
loop_
_entity_poly.entity_id
_entity_poly.type
_entity_poly.pdbx_seq_one_letter_code
_entity_poly.pdbx_strand_id
1 'polypeptide(L)'
;MSENQSNANEWQACPQGEMGRLVVGLRGKRRTRQSMVIGGTASAVIVLLLVGNFAINKMQSPEMADLACHDVESMADKYVSGKLGPAETEHVRLHLENCRRCREKIAKLQKGKADGDVALRRAWQLRQHESRAFAGL
;
A
#
# COMPACT_ATOMS: atom_id res chain seq x y z
N MET A 1 -79.35 -5.57 35.77
CA MET A 1 -78.03 -4.98 36.05
C MET A 1 -77.05 -6.12 36.26
N SER A 2 -76.00 -6.16 35.45
CA SER A 2 -74.68 -6.73 35.77
C SER A 2 -74.59 -8.22 36.13
N GLU A 3 -74.68 -9.11 35.13
CA GLU A 3 -74.39 -10.55 35.31
C GLU A 3 -73.57 -11.09 34.12
N ASN A 4 -72.39 -10.51 33.86
CA ASN A 4 -71.44 -11.09 32.88
C ASN A 4 -69.98 -10.58 33.02
N GLN A 5 -69.44 -10.47 34.24
CA GLN A 5 -68.01 -10.16 34.45
C GLN A 5 -67.22 -11.29 35.15
N SER A 6 -67.88 -12.35 35.61
CA SER A 6 -67.21 -13.45 36.34
C SER A 6 -66.38 -14.38 35.46
N ASN A 7 -66.58 -14.39 34.13
CA ASN A 7 -65.83 -15.24 33.20
C ASN A 7 -64.60 -14.56 32.57
N ALA A 8 -64.32 -13.29 32.91
CA ALA A 8 -63.17 -12.57 32.34
C ALA A 8 -61.81 -12.98 32.94
N ASN A 9 -61.82 -13.78 34.01
CA ASN A 9 -60.62 -14.27 34.70
C ASN A 9 -60.41 -15.79 34.58
N GLU A 10 -61.24 -16.49 33.81
CA GLU A 10 -61.04 -17.92 33.58
C GLU A 10 -59.90 -18.09 32.56
N TRP A 11 -58.73 -18.45 33.07
CA TRP A 11 -57.52 -18.65 32.27
C TRP A 11 -57.74 -19.81 31.31
N GLN A 12 -58.09 -19.50 30.05
CA GLN A 12 -58.30 -20.53 29.04
C GLN A 12 -56.97 -21.15 28.63
N ALA A 13 -56.96 -22.47 28.49
CA ALA A 13 -55.81 -23.18 27.95
C ALA A 13 -55.53 -22.68 26.53
N CYS A 14 -54.32 -22.17 26.31
CA CYS A 14 -53.91 -21.66 25.00
C CYS A 14 -54.03 -22.79 23.96
N PRO A 15 -54.72 -22.55 22.82
CA PRO A 15 -54.86 -23.54 21.78
C PRO A 15 -53.48 -23.94 21.24
N GLN A 16 -53.26 -25.25 21.09
CA GLN A 16 -51.97 -25.76 20.66
C GLN A 16 -51.55 -25.16 19.31
N GLY A 17 -50.36 -24.54 19.28
CA GLY A 17 -49.75 -24.00 18.06
C GLY A 17 -49.83 -22.48 17.88
N GLU A 18 -50.61 -21.76 18.69
CA GLU A 18 -50.76 -20.30 18.56
C GLU A 18 -49.47 -19.55 18.94
N MET A 19 -48.85 -19.94 20.06
CA MET A 19 -47.53 -19.43 20.47
C MET A 19 -46.44 -19.73 19.44
N GLY A 20 -46.52 -20.90 18.78
CA GLY A 20 -45.57 -21.28 17.72
C GLY A 20 -45.63 -20.34 16.51
N ARG A 21 -46.84 -19.97 16.06
CA ARG A 21 -47.03 -19.00 14.97
C ARG A 21 -46.47 -17.63 15.31
N LEU A 22 -46.63 -17.19 16.54
CA LEU A 22 -46.14 -15.89 17.01
C LEU A 22 -44.59 -15.86 17.04
N VAL A 23 -43.95 -16.94 17.52
CA VAL A 23 -42.48 -17.05 17.50
C VAL A 23 -41.92 -17.14 16.08
N VAL A 24 -42.58 -17.88 15.17
CA VAL A 24 -42.15 -17.96 13.76
C VAL A 24 -42.25 -16.60 13.07
N GLY A 25 -43.34 -15.85 13.30
CA GLY A 25 -43.52 -14.50 12.77
C GLY A 25 -42.44 -13.53 13.26
N LEU A 26 -42.13 -13.56 14.56
CA LEU A 26 -41.09 -12.71 15.14
C LEU A 26 -39.67 -13.09 14.67
N ARG A 27 -39.37 -14.38 14.50
CA ARG A 27 -38.08 -14.84 13.94
C ARG A 27 -37.90 -14.42 12.48
N GLY A 28 -38.94 -14.53 11.65
CA GLY A 28 -38.89 -14.09 10.25
C GLY A 28 -38.59 -12.59 10.13
N LYS A 29 -39.25 -11.76 10.95
CA LYS A 29 -39.05 -10.30 10.97
C LYS A 29 -37.70 -9.87 11.53
N ARG A 30 -37.11 -10.64 12.46
CA ARG A 30 -35.76 -10.38 12.98
C ARG A 30 -34.68 -10.72 11.95
N ARG A 31 -34.86 -11.81 11.17
CA ARG A 31 -33.91 -12.24 10.14
C ARG A 31 -33.78 -11.21 9.02
N THR A 32 -34.89 -10.62 8.56
CA THR A 32 -34.88 -9.58 7.52
C THR A 32 -34.27 -8.27 7.99
N ARG A 33 -34.50 -7.88 9.26
CA ARG A 33 -33.85 -6.71 9.87
C ARG A 33 -32.35 -6.91 10.08
N GLN A 34 -31.92 -8.08 10.54
CA GLN A 34 -30.50 -8.37 10.74
C GLN A 34 -29.74 -8.46 9.41
N SER A 35 -30.33 -9.00 8.35
CA SER A 35 -29.69 -9.00 7.02
C SER A 35 -29.53 -7.60 6.43
N MET A 36 -30.47 -6.67 6.68
CA MET A 36 -30.34 -5.27 6.23
C MET A 36 -29.24 -4.51 6.96
N VAL A 37 -29.12 -4.66 8.28
CA VAL A 37 -28.12 -3.92 9.08
C VAL A 37 -26.70 -4.43 8.79
N ILE A 38 -26.51 -5.75 8.64
CA ILE A 38 -25.20 -6.33 8.37
C ILE A 38 -24.77 -6.10 6.90
N GLY A 39 -25.71 -6.09 5.95
CA GLY A 39 -25.41 -5.80 4.54
C GLY A 39 -25.00 -4.34 4.29
N GLY A 40 -25.55 -3.38 5.03
CA GLY A 40 -25.28 -1.96 4.84
C GLY A 40 -23.84 -1.54 5.17
N THR A 41 -23.28 -2.03 6.29
CA THR A 41 -21.96 -1.58 6.78
C THR A 41 -20.80 -2.06 5.93
N ALA A 42 -20.85 -3.29 5.43
CA ALA A 42 -19.79 -3.84 4.57
C ALA A 42 -19.63 -3.05 3.26
N SER A 43 -20.75 -2.60 2.67
CA SER A 43 -20.73 -1.83 1.43
C SER A 43 -20.05 -0.46 1.59
N ALA A 44 -20.32 0.24 2.70
CA ALA A 44 -19.74 1.56 2.97
C ALA A 44 -18.22 1.50 3.15
N VAL A 45 -17.71 0.46 3.81
CA VAL A 45 -16.26 0.25 3.99
C VAL A 45 -15.57 -0.01 2.65
N ILE A 46 -16.15 -0.86 1.80
CA ILE A 46 -15.60 -1.15 0.48
C ILE A 46 -15.57 0.11 -0.40
N VAL A 47 -16.64 0.91 -0.40
CA VAL A 47 -16.69 2.18 -1.15
C VAL A 47 -15.63 3.16 -0.63
N LEU A 48 -15.46 3.31 0.69
CA LEU A 48 -14.42 4.16 1.27
C LEU A 48 -13.01 3.70 0.90
N LEU A 49 -12.74 2.39 0.93
CA LEU A 49 -11.44 1.84 0.54
C LEU A 49 -11.16 2.07 -0.96
N LEU A 50 -12.15 1.86 -1.83
CA LEU A 50 -11.99 2.07 -3.27
C LEU A 50 -11.79 3.54 -3.62
N VAL A 51 -12.60 4.45 -3.06
CA VAL A 51 -12.50 5.89 -3.32
C VAL A 51 -11.22 6.47 -2.71
N GLY A 52 -10.85 6.04 -1.50
CA GLY A 52 -9.61 6.44 -0.85
C GLY A 52 -8.38 6.02 -1.66
N ASN A 53 -8.32 4.76 -2.09
CA ASN A 53 -7.20 4.25 -2.89
C ASN A 53 -7.12 4.95 -4.27
N PHE A 54 -8.27 5.21 -4.89
CA PHE A 54 -8.32 5.95 -6.16
C PHE A 54 -7.83 7.40 -6.02
N ALA A 55 -8.23 8.10 -4.96
CA ALA A 55 -7.78 9.47 -4.71
C ALA A 55 -6.27 9.56 -4.48
N ILE A 56 -5.68 8.61 -3.75
CA ILE A 56 -4.24 8.54 -3.51
C ILE A 56 -3.48 8.25 -4.81
N ASN A 57 -3.93 7.28 -5.61
CA ASN A 57 -3.32 6.98 -6.91
C ASN A 57 -3.43 8.14 -7.91
N LYS A 58 -4.53 8.92 -7.89
CA LYS A 58 -4.71 10.04 -8.82
C LYS A 58 -3.88 11.28 -8.45
N MET A 59 -3.45 11.40 -7.19
CA MET A 59 -2.49 12.44 -6.76
C MET A 59 -1.04 12.12 -7.14
N GLN A 60 -0.71 10.88 -7.49
CA GLN A 60 0.52 10.59 -8.23
C GLN A 60 0.30 11.03 -9.69
N SER A 61 0.73 12.26 -9.98
CA SER A 61 0.63 12.86 -11.32
C SER A 61 1.07 11.87 -12.43
N PRO A 62 0.21 11.61 -13.43
CA PRO A 62 0.52 10.72 -14.55
C PRO A 62 1.65 11.23 -15.47
N GLU A 63 2.14 12.47 -15.27
CA GLU A 63 3.33 12.98 -15.95
C GLU A 63 4.64 12.32 -15.48
N MET A 64 4.66 11.66 -14.31
CA MET A 64 5.89 11.05 -13.78
C MET A 64 6.12 9.60 -14.22
N ALA A 65 5.20 9.01 -15.00
CA ALA A 65 5.18 7.57 -15.25
C ALA A 65 5.86 7.11 -16.55
N ASP A 66 6.24 8.02 -17.46
CA ASP A 66 6.79 7.62 -18.76
C ASP A 66 8.16 8.24 -19.05
N LEU A 67 9.12 7.99 -18.15
CA LEU A 67 10.52 8.15 -18.54
C LEU A 67 10.90 7.03 -19.48
N ALA A 68 11.23 7.40 -20.72
CA ALA A 68 11.77 6.48 -21.68
C ALA A 68 13.13 5.95 -21.19
N CYS A 69 13.45 4.70 -21.55
CA CYS A 69 14.75 4.09 -21.22
C CYS A 69 15.94 4.95 -21.72
N HIS A 70 15.76 5.65 -22.84
CA HIS A 70 16.76 6.57 -23.40
C HIS A 70 17.08 7.73 -22.44
N ASP A 71 16.07 8.30 -21.80
CA ASP A 71 16.26 9.47 -20.94
C ASP A 71 16.98 9.06 -19.65
N VAL A 72 16.61 7.90 -19.09
CA VAL A 72 17.31 7.29 -17.96
C VAL A 72 18.77 6.98 -18.31
N GLU A 73 19.03 6.52 -19.53
CA GLU A 73 20.38 6.29 -20.01
C GLU A 73 21.21 7.58 -20.09
N SER A 74 20.63 8.67 -20.60
CA SER A 74 21.30 9.98 -20.63
C SER A 74 21.59 10.55 -19.24
N MET A 75 20.79 10.17 -18.24
CA MET A 75 20.93 10.60 -16.85
C MET A 75 21.75 9.64 -15.98
N ALA A 76 22.13 8.47 -16.51
CA ALA A 76 22.74 7.39 -15.72
C ALA A 76 24.06 7.81 -15.05
N ASP A 77 24.94 8.52 -15.75
CA ASP A 77 26.21 9.00 -15.19
C ASP A 77 26.01 10.03 -14.09
N LYS A 78 25.04 10.94 -14.27
CA LYS A 78 24.68 11.95 -13.27
C LYS A 78 24.03 11.30 -12.04
N TYR A 79 23.23 10.27 -12.24
CA TYR A 79 22.61 9.48 -11.17
C TYR A 79 23.66 8.74 -10.33
N VAL A 80 24.59 8.03 -10.97
CA VAL A 80 25.69 7.30 -10.29
C VAL A 80 26.69 8.25 -9.63
N SER A 81 26.83 9.48 -10.14
CA SER A 81 27.64 10.51 -9.50
C SER A 81 26.92 11.27 -8.39
N GLY A 82 25.63 11.04 -8.16
CA GLY A 82 24.85 11.75 -7.14
C GLY A 82 24.65 13.24 -7.47
N LYS A 83 24.75 13.62 -8.74
CA LYS A 83 24.61 15.00 -9.23
C LYS A 83 23.21 15.32 -9.76
N LEU A 84 22.29 14.35 -9.71
CA LEU A 84 20.91 14.51 -10.13
C LEU A 84 20.12 15.30 -9.07
N GLY A 85 19.13 16.09 -9.50
CA GLY A 85 18.21 16.73 -8.55
C GLY A 85 17.37 15.70 -7.79
N PRO A 86 16.77 16.07 -6.63
CA PRO A 86 15.95 15.13 -5.85
C PRO A 86 14.73 14.62 -6.63
N ALA A 87 14.09 15.49 -7.42
CA ALA A 87 12.96 15.09 -8.27
C ALA A 87 13.37 14.10 -9.38
N GLU A 88 14.45 14.40 -10.10
CA GLU A 88 14.99 13.53 -11.15
C GLU A 88 15.50 12.19 -10.58
N THR A 89 16.04 12.20 -9.36
CA THR A 89 16.49 10.99 -8.67
C THR A 89 15.32 10.06 -8.41
N GLU A 90 14.20 10.60 -7.94
CA GLU A 90 12.98 9.83 -7.69
C GLU A 90 12.39 9.26 -8.99
N HIS A 91 12.40 10.05 -10.05
CA HIS A 91 12.00 9.63 -11.40
C HIS A 91 12.80 8.42 -11.91
N VAL A 92 14.14 8.52 -11.82
CA VAL A 92 15.01 7.40 -12.20
C VAL A 92 14.77 6.21 -11.26
N ARG A 93 14.59 6.43 -9.95
CA ARG A 93 14.32 5.36 -8.97
C ARG A 93 13.06 4.57 -9.33
N LEU A 94 11.95 5.25 -9.61
CA LEU A 94 10.68 4.63 -10.01
C LEU A 94 10.81 3.84 -11.33
N HIS A 95 11.55 4.37 -12.31
CA HIS A 95 11.81 3.64 -13.55
C HIS A 95 12.64 2.36 -13.28
N LEU A 96 13.63 2.41 -12.40
CA LEU A 96 14.47 1.25 -12.08
C LEU A 96 13.71 0.14 -11.35
N GLU A 97 12.64 0.46 -10.61
CA GLU A 97 11.76 -0.54 -9.99
C GLU A 97 11.07 -1.41 -11.04
N ASN A 98 10.73 -0.82 -12.20
CA ASN A 98 9.96 -1.48 -13.26
C ASN A 98 10.83 -1.96 -14.45
N CYS A 99 12.01 -1.38 -14.68
CA CYS A 99 12.86 -1.69 -15.83
C CYS A 99 14.14 -2.44 -15.43
N ARG A 100 14.17 -3.76 -15.67
CA ARG A 100 15.34 -4.62 -15.40
C ARG A 100 16.58 -4.19 -16.19
N ARG A 101 16.44 -3.80 -17.46
CA ARG A 101 17.55 -3.43 -18.34
C ARG A 101 18.31 -2.20 -17.83
N CYS A 102 17.60 -1.15 -17.45
CA CYS A 102 18.21 0.05 -16.88
C CYS A 102 18.90 -0.24 -15.53
N ARG A 103 18.29 -1.11 -14.71
CA ARG A 103 18.87 -1.54 -13.42
C ARG A 103 20.23 -2.23 -13.59
N GLU A 104 20.32 -3.18 -14.51
CA GLU A 104 21.58 -3.88 -14.81
C GLU A 104 22.66 -2.92 -15.34
N LYS A 105 22.27 -1.94 -16.16
CA LYS A 105 23.19 -0.94 -16.71
C LYS A 105 23.76 -0.02 -15.63
N ILE A 106 22.91 0.52 -14.76
CA ILE A 106 23.36 1.37 -13.65
C ILE A 106 24.25 0.59 -12.69
N ALA A 107 23.94 -0.68 -12.40
CA ALA A 107 24.79 -1.53 -11.56
C ALA A 107 26.21 -1.69 -12.15
N LYS A 108 26.33 -1.84 -13.48
CA LYS A 108 27.64 -1.90 -14.16
C LYS A 108 28.44 -0.59 -14.00
N LEU A 109 27.77 0.55 -14.17
CA LEU A 109 28.41 1.87 -14.00
C LEU A 109 28.87 2.10 -12.56
N GLN A 110 28.07 1.70 -11.57
CA GLN A 110 28.43 1.79 -10.15
C GLN A 110 29.65 0.94 -9.82
N LYS A 111 29.71 -0.29 -10.35
CA LYS A 111 30.85 -1.18 -10.15
C LYS A 111 32.14 -0.59 -10.73
N GLY A 112 32.08 -0.09 -11.97
CA GLY A 112 33.25 0.55 -12.60
C GLY A 112 33.78 1.76 -11.82
N LYS A 113 32.89 2.55 -11.22
CA LYS A 113 33.29 3.68 -10.36
C LYS A 113 33.94 3.22 -9.06
N ALA A 114 33.37 2.21 -8.40
CA ALA A 114 33.93 1.65 -7.18
C ALA A 114 35.35 1.10 -7.40
N ASP A 115 35.58 0.41 -8.52
CA ASP A 115 36.91 -0.12 -8.88
C ASP A 115 37.93 1.01 -9.11
N GLY A 116 37.51 2.10 -9.77
CA GLY A 116 38.35 3.29 -9.96
C GLY A 116 38.72 4.00 -8.64
N ASP A 117 37.75 4.15 -7.73
CA ASP A 117 37.96 4.77 -6.42
C ASP A 117 38.93 3.96 -5.54
N VAL A 118 38.90 2.62 -5.64
CA VAL A 118 39.83 1.72 -4.96
C VAL A 118 41.24 1.83 -5.53
N ALA A 119 41.38 1.87 -6.87
CA ALA A 119 42.66 2.04 -7.53
C ALA A 119 43.34 3.36 -7.13
N LEU A 120 42.57 4.45 -7.10
CA LEU A 120 43.05 5.77 -6.66
C LEU A 120 43.54 5.75 -5.21
N ARG A 121 42.76 5.15 -4.30
CA ARG A 121 43.17 5.03 -2.88
C ARG A 121 44.47 4.24 -2.73
N ARG A 122 44.63 3.12 -3.44
CA ARG A 122 45.85 2.32 -3.40
C ARG A 122 47.06 3.08 -3.94
N ALA A 123 46.91 3.81 -5.06
CA ALA A 123 47.97 4.64 -5.62
C ALA A 123 48.43 5.73 -4.63
N TRP A 124 47.48 6.35 -3.92
CA TRP A 124 47.80 7.35 -2.91
C TRP A 124 48.54 6.76 -1.70
N GLN A 125 48.14 5.58 -1.23
CA GLN A 125 48.82 4.87 -0.13
C GLN A 125 50.27 4.52 -0.44
N LEU A 126 50.57 4.05 -1.67
CA LEU A 126 51.93 3.72 -2.08
C LEU A 126 52.83 4.98 -2.09
N ARG A 127 52.34 6.08 -2.67
CA ARG A 127 53.04 7.37 -2.68
C ARG A 127 53.32 7.89 -1.26
N GLN A 128 52.37 7.71 -0.33
CA GLN A 128 52.56 8.10 1.06
C GLN A 128 53.66 7.28 1.75
N HIS A 129 53.75 5.98 1.46
CA HIS A 129 54.79 5.11 2.04
C HIS A 129 56.19 5.48 1.53
N GLU A 130 56.34 5.78 0.23
CA GLU A 130 57.60 6.29 -0.33
C GLU A 130 58.02 7.61 0.32
N SER A 131 57.10 8.57 0.48
CA SER A 131 57.42 9.87 1.11
C SER A 131 57.90 9.74 2.57
N ARG A 132 57.42 8.75 3.31
CA ARG A 132 57.86 8.48 4.69
C ARG A 132 59.24 7.81 4.73
N ALA A 133 59.56 6.96 3.76
CA ALA A 133 60.87 6.30 3.69
C ALA A 133 62.01 7.30 3.44
N PHE A 134 61.77 8.37 2.67
CA PHE A 134 62.78 9.39 2.40
C PHE A 134 62.96 10.43 3.52
N ALA A 135 61.96 10.65 4.37
CA ALA A 135 62.05 11.66 5.45
C ALA A 135 62.81 11.18 6.70
N GLY A 136 63.21 9.91 6.76
CA GLY A 136 63.93 9.30 7.89
C GLY A 136 65.43 9.09 7.67
N LEU A 137 65.98 9.59 6.57
CA LEU A 137 67.41 9.62 6.24
C LEU A 137 67.96 11.04 6.43
#